data_AF-A0A9W7YWF9-F1
#
_entry.id   AF-A0A9W7YWF9-F1
#
_cell.length_a   1.000
_cell.length_b   1.000
_cell.length_c   1.000
_cell.angle_alpha   90.00
_cell.angle_beta   90.00
_cell.angle_gamma   90.00
#
_symmetry.space_group_name_H-M   'P 1'
#
loop_
_entity.id
_entity.type
_entity.pdbx_description
1 polymer ?
#
loop_
_entity_poly.entity_id
_entity_poly.type
_entity_poly.pdbx_seq_one_letter_code
_entity_poly.pdbx_strand_id
1 'polypeptide(L)'
;MDEFILSPQYRDILSLVKGFRNGVVYGTKIRFPHALVMTLLFRTGSPQQKITAILQATKAHARGLAFFVTGYKSLMLLQRYLSATGKNTDVHTFIAGFVSGYFVFGEKTSVNQQIILYLFSRIAMGLVNTAMKTTKFKAPPNSFALFAALCWGMVMVLFRRDKSVLQDSLRSSMTYLYEDSNHWSSLKTLLWHNK
;
A
#
# COMPACT_ATOMS: atom_id res chain seq x y z
N MET A 1 -25.38 -28.45 3.65
CA MET A 1 -24.59 -27.33 3.09
C MET A 1 -23.23 -27.24 3.78
N ASP A 2 -23.17 -27.44 5.10
CA ASP A 2 -21.91 -27.40 5.88
C ASP A 2 -20.92 -28.53 5.54
N GLU A 3 -21.41 -29.72 5.20
CA GLU A 3 -20.56 -30.87 4.79
C GLU A 3 -19.71 -30.59 3.55
N PHE A 4 -20.26 -29.86 2.57
CA PHE A 4 -19.53 -29.46 1.36
C PHE A 4 -18.41 -28.45 1.67
N ILE A 5 -18.66 -27.50 2.56
CA ILE A 5 -17.71 -26.43 2.93
C ILE A 5 -16.56 -26.97 3.79
N LEU A 6 -16.83 -28.02 4.58
CA LEU A 6 -15.85 -28.65 5.47
C LEU A 6 -15.07 -29.79 4.80
N SER A 7 -15.49 -30.23 3.61
CA SER A 7 -14.83 -31.31 2.88
C SER A 7 -13.38 -30.94 2.48
N PRO A 8 -12.38 -31.77 2.83
CA PRO A 8 -10.99 -31.57 2.43
C PRO A 8 -10.79 -31.53 0.91
N GLN A 9 -11.66 -32.18 0.15
CA GLN A 9 -11.59 -32.27 -1.32
C GLN A 9 -11.72 -30.90 -2.00
N TYR A 10 -12.55 -30.01 -1.46
CA TYR A 10 -12.79 -28.69 -2.06
C TYR A 10 -11.93 -27.58 -1.44
N ARG A 11 -11.07 -27.92 -0.47
CA ARG A 11 -10.33 -26.95 0.35
C ARG A 11 -9.48 -26.00 -0.47
N ASP A 12 -8.83 -26.47 -1.52
CA ASP A 12 -7.98 -25.63 -2.38
C ASP A 12 -8.81 -24.60 -3.18
N ILE A 13 -9.90 -25.04 -3.81
CA ILE A 13 -10.79 -24.16 -4.57
C ILE A 13 -11.49 -23.16 -3.65
N LEU A 14 -12.01 -23.62 -2.51
CA LEU A 14 -12.64 -22.76 -1.50
C LEU A 14 -11.63 -21.74 -0.92
N SER A 15 -10.36 -22.12 -0.78
CA SER A 15 -9.26 -21.23 -0.39
C SER A 15 -9.02 -20.11 -1.40
N LEU A 16 -9.12 -20.40 -2.71
CA LEU A 16 -9.02 -19.39 -3.77
C LEU A 16 -10.20 -18.42 -3.71
N VAL A 17 -11.43 -18.93 -3.66
CA VAL A 17 -12.65 -18.12 -3.59
C VAL A 17 -12.65 -17.22 -2.34
N LYS A 18 -12.32 -17.79 -1.17
CA LYS A 18 -12.20 -17.03 0.08
C LYS A 18 -11.06 -16.00 0.02
N GLY A 19 -9.94 -16.35 -0.61
CA GLY A 19 -8.81 -15.45 -0.84
C GLY A 19 -9.21 -14.24 -1.67
N PHE A 20 -9.87 -14.46 -2.81
CA PHE A 20 -10.42 -13.41 -3.66
C PHE A 20 -11.37 -12.49 -2.89
N ARG A 21 -12.38 -13.08 -2.22
CA ARG A 21 -13.37 -12.34 -1.42
C ARG A 21 -12.69 -11.51 -0.33
N ASN A 22 -11.68 -12.07 0.35
CA ASN A 22 -10.93 -11.34 1.37
C ASN A 22 -10.14 -10.17 0.77
N GLY A 23 -9.54 -10.34 -0.40
CA GLY A 23 -8.87 -9.26 -1.12
C GLY A 23 -9.83 -8.11 -1.45
N VAL A 24 -11.03 -8.44 -1.96
CA VAL A 24 -12.08 -7.44 -2.22
C VAL A 24 -12.49 -6.72 -0.93
N VAL A 25 -12.88 -7.46 0.10
CA VAL A 25 -13.38 -6.89 1.36
C VAL A 25 -12.34 -6.02 2.06
N TYR A 26 -11.11 -6.54 2.18
CA TYR A 26 -10.03 -5.81 2.84
C TYR A 26 -9.63 -4.56 2.05
N GLY A 27 -9.46 -4.70 0.73
CA GLY A 27 -9.12 -3.57 -0.14
C GLY A 27 -10.16 -2.48 -0.10
N THR A 28 -11.45 -2.83 -0.11
CA THR A 28 -12.54 -1.86 0.04
C THR A 28 -12.50 -1.18 1.41
N LYS A 29 -12.38 -1.94 2.50
CA LYS A 29 -12.38 -1.41 3.87
C LYS A 29 -11.28 -0.39 4.14
N ILE A 30 -10.10 -0.57 3.55
CA ILE A 30 -8.98 0.36 3.73
C ILE A 30 -9.03 1.50 2.72
N ARG A 31 -9.26 1.20 1.44
CA ARG A 31 -9.12 2.20 0.38
C ARG A 31 -10.27 3.19 0.36
N PHE A 32 -11.48 2.75 0.63
CA PHE A 32 -12.66 3.62 0.55
C PHE A 32 -12.60 4.77 1.55
N PRO A 33 -12.38 4.56 2.87
CA PRO A 33 -12.27 5.68 3.82
C PRO A 33 -11.13 6.63 3.48
N HIS A 34 -9.97 6.09 3.07
CA HIS A 34 -8.84 6.90 2.67
C HIS A 34 -9.16 7.78 1.44
N ALA A 35 -9.71 7.18 0.37
CA ALA A 35 -10.06 7.92 -0.83
C ALA A 35 -11.17 8.96 -0.57
N LEU A 36 -12.12 8.64 0.30
CA LEU A 36 -13.17 9.55 0.74
C LEU A 36 -12.57 10.78 1.43
N VAL A 37 -11.76 10.59 2.48
CA VAL A 37 -11.14 11.69 3.24
C VAL A 37 -10.26 12.54 2.34
N MET A 38 -9.38 11.92 1.55
CA MET A 38 -8.48 12.66 0.65
C MET A 38 -9.25 13.46 -0.41
N THR A 39 -10.35 12.91 -0.92
CA THR A 39 -11.18 13.60 -1.93
C THR A 39 -11.98 14.75 -1.32
N LEU A 40 -12.50 14.59 -0.09
CA LEU A 40 -13.23 15.65 0.60
C LEU A 40 -12.31 16.81 0.98
N LEU A 41 -11.08 16.53 1.43
CA LEU A 41 -10.13 17.54 1.89
C LEU A 41 -9.42 18.26 0.75
N PHE A 42 -8.97 17.53 -0.27
CA PHE A 42 -7.99 18.06 -1.22
C PHE A 42 -8.46 18.09 -2.68
N ARG A 43 -9.59 17.46 -3.03
CA ARG A 43 -10.05 17.39 -4.42
C ARG A 43 -11.18 18.38 -4.69
N THR A 44 -11.02 19.17 -5.74
CA THR A 44 -12.05 20.07 -6.28
C THR A 44 -12.83 19.39 -7.42
N GLY A 45 -13.99 19.95 -7.80
CA GLY A 45 -14.85 19.42 -8.86
C GLY A 45 -16.25 19.02 -8.40
N SER A 46 -17.07 18.57 -9.35
CA SER A 46 -18.47 18.22 -9.10
C SER A 46 -18.63 17.01 -8.16
N PRO A 47 -19.76 16.88 -7.44
CA PRO A 47 -20.02 15.71 -6.60
C PRO A 47 -19.90 14.38 -7.36
N GLN A 48 -20.34 14.34 -8.62
CA GLN A 48 -20.25 13.17 -9.48
C GLN A 48 -18.80 12.76 -9.77
N GLN A 49 -17.93 13.73 -10.08
CA GLN A 49 -16.50 13.48 -10.30
C GLN A 49 -15.81 12.96 -9.03
N LYS A 50 -16.16 13.51 -7.86
CA LYS A 50 -15.63 13.08 -6.56
C LYS A 50 -16.03 11.63 -6.24
N ILE A 51 -17.31 11.30 -6.36
CA ILE A 51 -17.82 9.94 -6.12
C ILE A 51 -17.16 8.95 -7.08
N THR A 52 -17.11 9.28 -8.36
CA THR A 52 -16.50 8.44 -9.39
C THR A 52 -15.04 8.15 -9.07
N ALA A 53 -14.27 9.16 -8.67
CA ALA A 53 -12.88 9.00 -8.28
C ALA A 53 -12.70 8.08 -7.05
N ILE A 54 -13.52 8.26 -6.02
CA ILE A 54 -13.48 7.42 -4.81
C ILE A 54 -13.75 5.95 -5.17
N LEU A 55 -14.80 5.70 -5.96
CA LEU A 55 -15.18 4.35 -6.37
C LEU A 55 -14.13 3.72 -7.28
N GLN A 56 -13.58 4.46 -8.24
CA GLN A 56 -12.51 3.97 -9.12
C GLN A 56 -11.25 3.60 -8.34
N ALA A 57 -10.78 4.47 -7.44
CA ALA A 57 -9.61 4.19 -6.62
C ALA A 57 -9.82 2.97 -5.70
N THR A 58 -11.01 2.86 -5.11
CA THR A 58 -11.41 1.72 -4.26
C THR A 58 -11.44 0.43 -5.07
N LYS A 59 -12.10 0.45 -6.24
CA LYS A 59 -12.23 -0.71 -7.13
C LYS A 59 -10.88 -1.18 -7.64
N ALA A 60 -10.00 -0.26 -8.04
CA ALA A 60 -8.65 -0.58 -8.50
C ALA A 60 -7.86 -1.31 -7.41
N HIS A 61 -7.85 -0.76 -6.18
CA HIS A 61 -7.15 -1.37 -5.05
C HIS A 61 -7.74 -2.74 -4.67
N ALA A 62 -9.07 -2.83 -4.52
CA ALA A 62 -9.77 -4.05 -4.12
C ALA A 62 -9.58 -5.17 -5.16
N ARG A 63 -9.66 -4.85 -6.46
CA ARG A 63 -9.37 -5.79 -7.54
C ARG A 63 -7.92 -6.23 -7.53
N GLY A 64 -6.97 -5.31 -7.39
CA GLY A 64 -5.56 -5.63 -7.29
C GLY A 64 -5.29 -6.66 -6.19
N LEU A 65 -5.77 -6.42 -4.96
CA LEU A 65 -5.59 -7.39 -3.87
C LEU A 65 -6.28 -8.72 -4.13
N ALA A 66 -7.50 -8.71 -4.68
CA ALA A 66 -8.25 -9.93 -4.97
C ALA A 66 -7.54 -10.79 -6.01
N PHE A 67 -7.12 -10.20 -7.14
CA PHE A 67 -6.42 -10.92 -8.19
C PHE A 67 -5.01 -11.33 -7.77
N PHE A 68 -4.29 -10.53 -6.99
CA PHE A 68 -2.99 -10.91 -6.47
C PHE A 68 -3.07 -12.17 -5.61
N VAL A 69 -4.00 -12.22 -4.65
CA VAL A 69 -4.16 -13.38 -3.75
C VAL A 69 -4.57 -14.62 -4.54
N THR A 70 -5.50 -14.48 -5.49
CA THR A 70 -5.94 -15.60 -6.33
C THR A 70 -4.80 -16.10 -7.23
N GLY A 71 -4.08 -15.22 -7.90
CA GLY A 71 -2.95 -15.56 -8.75
C GLY A 71 -1.83 -16.25 -7.97
N TYR A 72 -1.44 -15.67 -6.82
CA TYR A 72 -0.45 -16.23 -5.93
C TYR A 72 -0.82 -17.65 -5.48
N LYS A 73 -2.04 -17.84 -4.97
CA LYS A 73 -2.49 -19.16 -4.49
C LYS A 73 -2.63 -20.18 -5.62
N SER A 74 -3.05 -19.75 -6.80
CA SER A 74 -3.17 -20.64 -7.97
C SER A 74 -1.78 -21.12 -8.43
N LEU A 75 -0.81 -20.21 -8.48
CA LEU A 75 0.59 -20.57 -8.77
C LEU A 75 1.20 -21.46 -7.68
N MET A 76 0.88 -21.22 -6.40
CA MET A 76 1.31 -22.10 -5.30
C MET A 76 0.67 -23.49 -5.38
N LEU A 77 -0.57 -23.60 -5.84
CA LEU A 77 -1.23 -24.88 -6.06
C LEU A 77 -0.59 -25.63 -7.23
N LEU A 78 -0.34 -24.94 -8.34
CA LEU A 78 0.32 -25.48 -9.51
C LEU A 78 1.75 -25.96 -9.18
N GLN A 79 2.56 -25.13 -8.53
CA GLN A 79 3.91 -25.50 -8.13
C GLN A 79 3.92 -26.67 -7.14
N ARG A 80 2.94 -26.76 -6.23
CA ARG A 80 2.79 -27.92 -5.34
C ARG A 80 2.50 -29.20 -6.12
N TYR A 81 1.65 -29.13 -7.14
CA TYR A 81 1.30 -30.27 -7.99
C TYR A 81 2.49 -30.73 -8.85
N LEU A 82 3.31 -29.79 -9.33
CA LEU A 82 4.50 -30.07 -10.12
C LEU A 82 5.73 -30.46 -9.28
N SER A 83 5.69 -30.23 -7.97
CA SER A 83 6.78 -30.53 -7.05
C SER A 83 6.88 -32.03 -6.79
N ALA A 84 8.07 -32.62 -7.00
CA ALA A 84 8.33 -34.03 -6.70
C ALA A 84 8.04 -34.42 -5.24
N THR A 85 8.12 -33.46 -4.31
CA THR A 85 7.84 -33.67 -2.88
C THR A 85 6.39 -33.41 -2.49
N GLY A 86 5.56 -32.90 -3.42
CA GLY A 86 4.19 -32.45 -3.13
C GLY A 86 4.10 -31.27 -2.16
N LYS A 87 5.22 -30.60 -1.86
CA LYS A 87 5.30 -29.48 -0.91
C LYS A 87 5.75 -28.19 -1.60
N ASN A 88 5.29 -27.06 -1.06
CA ASN A 88 5.75 -25.75 -1.46
C ASN A 88 7.02 -25.36 -0.70
N THR A 89 7.95 -24.72 -1.39
CA THR A 89 9.21 -24.19 -0.84
C THR A 89 9.18 -22.66 -0.77
N ASP A 90 10.19 -22.06 -0.15
CA ASP A 90 10.36 -20.61 -0.14
C ASP A 90 10.56 -20.05 -1.55
N VAL A 91 11.25 -20.81 -2.42
CA VAL A 91 11.43 -20.44 -3.83
C VAL A 91 10.07 -20.43 -4.56
N HIS A 92 9.21 -21.44 -4.33
CA HIS A 92 7.87 -21.44 -4.92
C HIS A 92 7.04 -20.25 -4.44
N THR A 93 7.16 -19.92 -3.16
CA THR A 93 6.49 -18.76 -2.54
C THR A 93 6.96 -17.46 -3.18
N PHE A 94 8.28 -17.30 -3.37
CA PHE A 94 8.85 -16.14 -4.01
C PHE A 94 8.40 -16.01 -5.47
N ILE A 95 8.49 -17.08 -6.26
CA ILE A 95 8.10 -17.07 -7.68
C ILE A 95 6.61 -16.75 -7.83
N ALA A 96 5.74 -17.39 -7.06
CA ALA A 96 4.31 -17.11 -7.10
C ALA A 96 4.00 -15.65 -6.75
N GLY A 97 4.65 -15.12 -5.71
CA GLY A 97 4.51 -13.73 -5.30
C GLY A 97 5.01 -12.75 -6.35
N PHE A 98 6.19 -13.03 -6.92
CA PHE A 98 6.83 -12.22 -7.97
C PHE A 98 5.96 -12.16 -9.23
N VAL A 99 5.57 -13.31 -9.78
CA VAL A 99 4.78 -13.40 -11.01
C VAL A 99 3.41 -12.73 -10.83
N SER A 100 2.69 -13.08 -9.75
CA SER A 100 1.39 -12.46 -9.46
C SER A 100 1.51 -10.94 -9.25
N GLY A 101 2.54 -10.50 -8.52
CA GLY A 101 2.81 -9.09 -8.27
C GLY A 101 3.10 -8.31 -9.56
N TYR A 102 3.91 -8.86 -10.46
CA TYR A 102 4.24 -8.24 -11.75
C TYR A 102 3.00 -8.01 -12.60
N PHE A 103 2.17 -9.04 -12.79
CA PHE A 103 0.98 -8.92 -13.65
C PHE A 103 -0.14 -8.07 -13.04
N VAL A 104 -0.26 -8.01 -11.72
CA VAL A 104 -1.35 -7.30 -11.05
C VAL A 104 -1.00 -5.85 -10.71
N PHE A 105 0.25 -5.57 -10.34
CA PHE A 105 0.69 -4.25 -9.86
C PHE A 105 1.77 -3.60 -10.72
N GLY A 106 2.11 -4.17 -11.88
CA GLY A 106 3.18 -3.68 -12.76
C GLY A 106 2.93 -2.29 -13.37
N GLU A 107 1.67 -1.90 -13.55
CA GLU A 107 1.34 -0.56 -14.05
C GLU A 107 1.53 0.52 -12.99
N LYS A 108 2.21 1.62 -13.35
CA LYS A 108 2.42 2.77 -12.47
C LYS A 108 1.16 3.65 -12.40
N THR A 109 0.22 3.23 -11.56
CA THR A 109 -0.95 4.05 -11.15
C THR A 109 -0.72 4.67 -9.76
N SER A 110 -1.46 5.73 -9.41
CA SER A 110 -1.38 6.33 -8.07
C SER A 110 -1.74 5.35 -6.95
N VAL A 111 -2.64 4.39 -7.22
CA VAL A 111 -3.01 3.32 -6.30
C VAL A 111 -1.86 2.31 -6.15
N ASN A 112 -1.33 1.81 -7.28
CA ASN A 112 -0.25 0.81 -7.27
C ASN A 112 1.02 1.38 -6.65
N GLN A 113 1.38 2.62 -6.99
CA GLN A 113 2.54 3.30 -6.42
C GLN A 113 2.43 3.40 -4.88
N GLN A 114 1.25 3.72 -4.34
CA GLN A 114 1.05 3.74 -2.88
C GLN A 114 1.19 2.35 -2.24
N ILE A 115 0.65 1.30 -2.88
CA ILE A 115 0.79 -0.07 -2.41
C ILE A 115 2.26 -0.50 -2.42
N ILE A 116 2.97 -0.27 -3.53
CA ILE A 116 4.35 -0.72 -3.73
C ILE A 116 5.33 0.03 -2.82
N LEU A 117 5.19 1.35 -2.67
CA LEU A 117 6.05 2.12 -1.75
C LEU A 117 5.80 1.71 -0.29
N TYR A 118 4.55 1.47 0.09
CA TYR A 118 4.22 0.93 1.40
C TYR A 118 4.88 -0.45 1.60
N LEU A 119 4.69 -1.36 0.66
CA LEU A 119 5.26 -2.71 0.72
C LEU A 119 6.80 -2.68 0.77
N PHE A 120 7.43 -1.86 -0.06
CA PHE A 120 8.89 -1.67 -0.09
C PHE A 120 9.42 -1.26 1.28
N SER A 121 8.82 -0.26 1.92
CA SER A 121 9.22 0.18 3.26
C SER A 121 9.10 -0.94 4.31
N ARG A 122 8.04 -1.75 4.23
CA ARG A 122 7.81 -2.88 5.15
C ARG A 122 8.79 -4.02 4.91
N ILE A 123 9.12 -4.32 3.66
CA ILE A 123 10.12 -5.33 3.31
C ILE A 123 11.50 -4.88 3.78
N ALA A 124 11.90 -3.64 3.50
CA ALA A 124 13.20 -3.11 3.95
C ALA A 124 13.35 -3.19 5.47
N MET A 125 12.34 -2.73 6.23
CA MET A 125 12.34 -2.88 7.69
C MET A 125 12.35 -4.34 8.14
N GLY A 126 11.62 -5.22 7.46
CA GLY A 126 11.61 -6.66 7.73
C GLY A 126 12.98 -7.32 7.52
N LEU A 127 13.71 -6.91 6.49
CA LEU A 127 15.08 -7.36 6.21
C LEU A 127 16.05 -6.87 7.29
N VAL A 128 15.98 -5.60 7.69
CA VAL A 128 16.78 -5.05 8.79
C VAL A 128 16.51 -5.80 10.09
N ASN A 129 15.24 -6.01 10.44
CA ASN A 129 14.86 -6.74 11.66
C ASN A 129 15.36 -8.20 11.63
N THR A 130 15.27 -8.86 10.48
CA THR A 130 15.82 -10.21 10.28
C THR A 130 17.34 -10.22 10.47
N ALA A 131 18.07 -9.27 9.86
CA ALA A 131 19.52 -9.17 9.99
C ALA A 131 19.95 -8.91 11.44
N MET A 132 19.26 -8.02 12.15
CA MET A 132 19.51 -7.75 13.57
C MET A 132 19.27 -8.99 14.43
N LYS A 133 18.18 -9.73 14.16
CA LYS A 133 17.86 -10.96 14.89
C LYS A 133 18.93 -12.03 14.66
N THR A 134 19.37 -12.22 13.42
CA THR A 134 20.39 -13.22 13.05
C THR A 134 21.76 -12.90 13.65
N THR A 135 22.17 -11.63 13.61
CA THR A 135 23.45 -11.17 14.17
C THR A 135 23.41 -10.98 15.69
N LYS A 136 22.23 -11.11 16.31
CA LYS A 136 21.95 -10.72 17.71
C LYS A 136 22.35 -9.27 18.02
N PHE A 137 22.43 -8.42 16.99
CA PHE A 137 22.77 -7.02 17.13
C PHE A 137 21.64 -6.28 17.82
N LYS A 138 21.96 -5.59 18.91
CA LYS A 138 21.03 -4.68 19.59
C LYS A 138 21.30 -3.27 19.07
N ALA A 139 20.29 -2.69 18.43
CA ALA A 139 20.37 -1.30 17.99
C ALA A 139 20.64 -0.38 19.20
N PRO A 140 21.53 0.60 19.07
CA PRO A 140 21.75 1.59 20.11
C PRO A 140 20.44 2.28 20.54
N PRO A 141 20.36 2.79 21.78
CA PRO A 141 19.25 3.63 22.20
C PRO A 141 19.01 4.76 21.19
N ASN A 142 17.74 5.13 20.98
CA ASN A 142 17.34 6.23 20.08
C ASN A 142 17.68 6.02 18.58
N SER A 143 18.02 4.81 18.14
CA SER A 143 18.25 4.53 16.71
C SER A 143 17.08 4.94 15.81
N PHE A 144 15.84 4.73 16.27
CA PHE A 144 14.65 5.17 15.53
C PHE A 144 14.52 6.71 15.49
N ALA A 145 14.88 7.40 16.57
CA ALA A 145 14.85 8.86 16.61
C ALA A 145 15.87 9.45 15.63
N LEU A 146 17.07 8.89 15.56
CA LEU A 146 18.08 9.27 14.57
C LEU A 146 17.58 9.03 13.14
N PHE A 147 16.99 7.86 12.88
CA PHE A 147 16.40 7.55 11.58
C PHE A 147 15.31 8.56 11.19
N ALA A 148 14.40 8.87 12.11
CA ALA A 148 13.35 9.87 11.90
C ALA A 148 13.93 11.26 11.62
N ALA A 149 14.95 11.69 12.39
CA ALA A 149 15.62 12.97 12.20
C ALA A 149 16.30 13.07 10.81
N LEU A 150 16.93 11.99 10.35
CA LEU A 150 17.54 11.92 9.02
C LEU A 150 16.47 12.01 7.91
N CYS A 151 15.39 11.24 8.02
CA CYS A 151 14.29 11.30 7.05
C CYS A 151 13.69 12.71 6.96
N TRP A 152 13.43 13.35 8.11
CA TRP A 152 12.88 14.70 8.16
C TRP A 152 13.87 15.75 7.63
N GLY A 153 15.14 15.68 8.01
CA GLY A 153 16.16 16.58 7.47
C GLY A 153 16.26 16.48 5.94
N MET A 154 16.27 15.27 5.40
CA MET A 154 16.35 15.04 3.96
C MET A 154 15.11 15.56 3.22
N VAL A 155 13.90 15.26 3.69
CA VAL A 155 12.68 15.71 2.99
C VAL A 155 12.56 17.24 2.98
N MET A 156 12.99 17.91 4.06
CA MET A 156 12.99 19.37 4.12
C MET A 156 13.98 19.98 3.11
N VAL A 157 15.16 19.39 2.95
CA VAL A 157 16.15 19.82 1.93
C VAL A 157 15.61 19.59 0.52
N LEU A 158 15.01 18.43 0.25
CA LEU A 158 14.41 18.14 -1.05
C LEU A 158 13.27 19.11 -1.37
N PHE A 159 12.36 19.34 -0.43
CA PHE A 159 11.26 20.29 -0.58
C PHE A 159 11.75 21.70 -0.92
N ARG A 160 12.80 22.18 -0.23
CA ARG A 160 13.39 23.50 -0.49
C ARG A 160 14.10 23.59 -1.84
N ARG A 161 14.82 22.55 -2.26
CA ARG A 161 15.65 22.59 -3.49
C ARG A 161 14.83 22.34 -4.76
N ASP A 162 14.03 21.29 -4.75
CA ASP A 162 13.16 20.92 -5.87
C ASP A 162 12.01 20.06 -5.35
N LYS A 163 10.90 20.70 -5.00
CA LYS A 163 9.70 19.98 -4.54
C LYS A 163 9.09 19.06 -5.61
N SER A 164 9.44 19.19 -6.89
CA SER A 164 8.86 18.36 -7.95
C SER A 164 9.31 16.89 -7.90
N VAL A 165 10.45 16.61 -7.24
CA VAL A 165 10.94 15.24 -7.04
C VAL A 165 10.17 14.51 -5.94
N LEU A 166 9.43 15.24 -5.09
CA LEU A 166 8.61 14.66 -4.04
C LEU A 166 7.29 14.15 -4.62
N GLN A 167 6.77 13.09 -3.99
CA GLN A 167 5.47 12.56 -4.34
C GLN A 167 4.37 13.61 -4.14
N ASP A 168 3.40 13.64 -5.05
CA ASP A 168 2.41 14.72 -5.15
C ASP A 168 1.68 15.05 -3.85
N SER A 169 1.22 14.04 -3.11
CA SER A 169 0.52 14.32 -1.84
C SER A 169 1.44 14.88 -0.79
N LEU A 170 2.68 14.40 -0.70
CA LEU A 170 3.67 14.97 0.23
C LEU A 170 3.99 16.42 -0.13
N ARG A 171 4.23 16.71 -1.43
CA ARG A 171 4.44 18.08 -1.92
C ARG A 171 3.25 18.99 -1.59
N SER A 172 2.02 18.53 -1.82
CA SER A 172 0.81 19.30 -1.52
C SER A 172 0.67 19.59 -0.03
N SER A 173 0.90 18.59 0.84
CA SER A 173 0.85 18.77 2.29
C SER A 173 1.92 19.73 2.77
N MET A 174 3.15 19.61 2.28
CA MET A 174 4.25 20.50 2.68
C MET A 174 4.04 21.93 2.18
N THR A 175 3.50 22.13 0.96
CA THR A 175 3.13 23.45 0.44
C THR A 175 2.11 24.13 1.35
N TYR A 176 1.03 23.41 1.70
CA TYR A 176 -0.01 23.91 2.60
C TYR A 176 0.54 24.28 3.98
N LEU A 177 1.44 23.46 4.54
CA LEU A 177 1.98 23.65 5.88
C LEU A 177 3.05 24.75 5.97
N TYR A 178 3.93 24.86 4.96
CA TYR A 178 5.14 25.67 5.04
C TYR A 178 5.18 26.87 4.10
N GLU A 179 4.55 26.80 2.93
CA GLU A 179 4.56 27.92 1.97
C GLU A 179 3.30 28.78 2.15
N ASP A 180 2.11 28.18 2.12
CA ASP A 180 0.84 28.90 2.24
C ASP A 180 0.72 29.61 3.59
N SER A 181 1.32 29.06 4.66
CA SER A 181 1.35 29.66 6.00
C SER A 181 2.14 30.98 6.08
N ASN A 182 2.91 31.35 5.05
CA ASN A 182 3.61 32.64 5.01
C ASN A 182 2.75 33.80 4.45
N HIS A 183 1.51 33.53 4.03
CA HIS A 183 0.67 34.52 3.35
C HIS A 183 -0.70 34.64 4.02
N TRP A 184 -1.07 35.84 4.48
CA TRP A 184 -2.42 36.14 4.97
C TRP A 184 -2.82 37.58 4.63
N SER A 185 -4.12 37.83 4.44
CA SER A 185 -4.69 39.15 4.14
C SER A 185 -5.73 39.62 5.17
N SER A 186 -6.20 38.74 6.05
CA SER A 186 -7.19 39.01 7.09
C SER A 186 -7.09 38.04 8.27
N LEU A 187 -7.78 38.32 9.38
CA LEU A 187 -7.90 37.37 10.50
C LEU A 187 -8.58 36.05 10.09
N LYS A 188 -9.47 36.11 9.10
CA LYS A 188 -10.11 34.92 8.52
C LYS A 188 -9.08 34.05 7.79
N THR A 189 -8.18 34.66 7.02
CA THR A 189 -7.14 33.91 6.30
C THR A 189 -6.02 33.41 7.21
N LEU A 190 -5.85 34.07 8.37
CA LEU A 190 -4.87 33.68 9.38
C LEU A 190 -5.34 32.48 10.24
N LEU A 191 -6.63 32.45 10.62
CA LEU A 191 -7.12 31.52 11.64
C LEU A 191 -8.09 30.45 11.13
N TRP A 192 -8.69 30.61 9.94
CA TRP A 192 -9.74 29.71 9.47
C TRP A 192 -9.51 29.12 8.08
N HIS A 193 -9.09 29.91 7.09
CA HIS A 193 -8.99 29.46 5.71
C HIS A 193 -7.68 29.90 5.05
N ASN A 194 -6.94 28.99 4.44
CA ASN A 194 -5.62 29.33 3.91
C ASN A 194 -5.64 30.15 2.59
N LYS A 195 -6.84 30.57 2.12
CA LYS A 195 -7.12 31.51 1.01
C LYS A 195 -8.49 32.17 1.19
#